data_AF-A0A2T8KGD9-F1
#
_entry.id   AF-A0A2T8KGD9-F1
#
_cell.length_a   1.000
_cell.length_b   1.000
_cell.length_c   1.000
_cell.angle_alpha   90.00
_cell.angle_beta   90.00
_cell.angle_gamma   90.00
#
_symmetry.space_group_name_H-M   'P 1'
#
loop_
_entity.id
_entity.type
_entity.pdbx_description
1 polymer ?
#
loop_
_entity_poly.entity_id
_entity_poly.type
_entity_poly.pdbx_seq_one_letter_code
_entity_poly.pdbx_strand_id
1 'polypeptide(L)'
;MQHIIPQVLEKINNPHYLYRMTILQAISLLAPVMGAEITCQKLLPVVINSSKDRVPNIKFNVAKVLQSLVPILDQSTVKPCLVELSEDPDVDVRYYANQALQACDQMMVSS
;
A
#
# COMPACT_ATOMS: atom_id res chain seq x y z
N MET A 1 -18.45 -4.52 -10.26
CA MET A 1 -17.06 -4.10 -9.96
C MET A 1 -16.00 -5.19 -10.17
N GLN A 2 -16.35 -6.48 -10.30
CA GLN A 2 -15.38 -7.57 -10.51
C GLN A 2 -14.60 -7.52 -11.85
N HIS A 3 -15.09 -6.79 -12.87
CA HIS A 3 -14.43 -6.72 -14.19
C HIS A 3 -13.29 -5.68 -14.30
N ILE A 4 -13.21 -4.71 -13.38
CA ILE A 4 -12.23 -3.60 -13.47
C ILE A 4 -10.89 -4.00 -12.82
N ILE A 5 -10.94 -4.79 -11.75
CA ILE A 5 -9.74 -5.19 -10.98
C ILE A 5 -8.71 -5.89 -11.87
N PRO A 6 -9.03 -6.92 -12.69
CA PRO A 6 -8.04 -7.58 -13.53
C PRO A 6 -7.30 -6.62 -14.49
N GLN A 7 -8.03 -5.65 -15.07
CA GLN A 7 -7.48 -4.67 -16.00
C GLN A 7 -6.54 -3.68 -15.31
N VAL A 8 -6.89 -3.25 -14.09
CA VAL A 8 -6.06 -2.37 -13.25
C VAL A 8 -4.78 -3.11 -12.82
N LEU A 9 -4.89 -4.38 -12.44
CA LEU A 9 -3.76 -5.16 -11.94
C LEU A 9 -2.77 -5.57 -13.03
N GLU A 10 -3.21 -5.75 -14.27
CA GLU A 10 -2.31 -6.11 -15.40
C GLU A 10 -1.16 -5.10 -15.58
N LYS A 11 -1.39 -3.82 -15.25
CA LYS A 11 -0.41 -2.75 -15.48
C LYS A 11 0.59 -2.58 -14.34
N ILE A 12 0.45 -3.28 -13.21
CA ILE A 12 1.39 -3.15 -12.09
C ILE A 12 2.80 -3.68 -12.43
N ASN A 13 2.91 -4.60 -13.40
CA ASN A 13 4.20 -5.14 -13.82
C ASN A 13 4.81 -4.40 -15.01
N ASN A 14 4.25 -3.24 -15.40
CA ASN A 14 4.77 -2.47 -16.52
C ASN A 14 6.21 -2.00 -16.23
N PRO A 15 7.17 -2.13 -17.18
CA PRO A 15 8.56 -1.69 -16.97
C PRO A 15 8.67 -0.20 -16.65
N HIS A 16 7.72 0.61 -17.14
CA HIS A 16 7.68 2.04 -16.93
C HIS A 16 7.01 2.40 -15.59
N TYR A 17 7.79 3.00 -14.69
CA TYR A 17 7.38 3.20 -13.29
C TYR A 17 6.16 4.11 -13.12
N LEU A 18 5.93 5.09 -14.03
CA LEU A 18 4.74 5.94 -13.95
C LEU A 18 3.44 5.13 -14.03
N TYR A 19 3.38 4.06 -14.82
CA TYR A 19 2.20 3.19 -14.86
C TYR A 19 1.98 2.50 -13.52
N ARG A 20 3.06 2.00 -12.90
CA ARG A 20 2.99 1.35 -11.59
C ARG A 20 2.54 2.33 -10.49
N MET A 21 3.04 3.58 -10.53
CA MET A 21 2.56 4.68 -9.68
C MET A 21 1.06 4.94 -9.87
N THR A 22 0.60 5.05 -11.13
CA THR A 22 -0.81 5.28 -11.44
C THR A 22 -1.68 4.16 -10.89
N ILE A 23 -1.25 2.90 -10.98
CA ILE A 23 -1.99 1.77 -10.42
C ILE A 23 -2.02 1.81 -8.89
N LEU A 24 -0.92 2.14 -8.21
CA LEU A 24 -0.93 2.32 -6.75
C LEU A 24 -1.92 3.41 -6.31
N GLN A 25 -1.96 4.52 -7.04
CA GLN A 25 -2.91 5.60 -6.75
C GLN A 25 -4.35 5.20 -7.05
N ALA A 26 -4.60 4.41 -8.11
CA ALA A 26 -5.92 3.85 -8.36
C ALA A 26 -6.35 2.91 -7.21
N ILE A 27 -5.44 2.08 -6.71
CA ILE A 27 -5.71 1.18 -5.58
C ILE A 27 -6.08 1.98 -4.32
N SER A 28 -5.37 3.06 -3.99
CA SER A 28 -5.67 3.85 -2.80
C SER A 28 -7.07 4.50 -2.84
N LEU A 29 -7.56 4.82 -4.04
CA LEU A 29 -8.90 5.37 -4.23
C LEU A 29 -10.00 4.28 -4.21
N LEU A 30 -9.69 3.09 -4.73
CA LEU A 30 -10.65 2.00 -4.83
C LEU A 30 -10.81 1.23 -3.52
N ALA A 31 -9.73 1.01 -2.77
CA ALA A 31 -9.71 0.15 -1.60
C ALA A 31 -10.75 0.51 -0.51
N PRO A 32 -11.02 1.79 -0.19
CA PRO A 32 -12.07 2.16 0.77
C PRO A 32 -13.49 1.81 0.31
N VAL A 33 -13.73 1.73 -1.01
CA VAL A 33 -15.07 1.52 -1.59
C VAL A 33 -15.31 0.09 -2.07
N MET A 34 -14.27 -0.76 -2.12
CA MET A 34 -14.39 -2.18 -2.48
C MET A 34 -14.83 -3.07 -1.30
N GLY A 35 -14.78 -2.56 -0.06
CA GLY A 35 -15.01 -3.35 1.15
C GLY A 35 -13.78 -4.15 1.58
N ALA A 36 -13.72 -4.49 2.88
CA ALA A 36 -12.54 -5.10 3.51
C ALA A 36 -12.13 -6.43 2.84
N GLU A 37 -13.08 -7.30 2.51
CA GLU A 37 -12.78 -8.61 1.91
C GLU A 37 -12.03 -8.49 0.57
N ILE A 38 -12.55 -7.68 -0.36
CA ILE A 38 -11.92 -7.49 -1.67
C ILE A 38 -10.57 -6.79 -1.52
N THR A 39 -10.50 -5.78 -0.65
CA THR A 39 -9.25 -5.06 -0.38
C THR A 39 -8.17 -6.00 0.15
N CYS A 40 -8.50 -6.84 1.14
CA CYS A 40 -7.58 -7.86 1.69
C CYS A 40 -7.15 -8.88 0.63
N GLN A 41 -8.10 -9.46 -0.11
CA GLN A 41 -7.82 -10.62 -0.96
C GLN A 41 -7.22 -10.27 -2.32
N LYS A 42 -7.50 -9.07 -2.86
CA LYS A 42 -7.15 -8.70 -4.24
C LYS A 42 -6.20 -7.52 -4.33
N LEU A 43 -6.39 -6.48 -3.52
CA LEU A 43 -5.64 -5.23 -3.65
C LEU A 43 -4.39 -5.20 -2.78
N LEU A 44 -4.51 -5.62 -1.51
CA LEU A 44 -3.40 -5.62 -0.56
C LEU A 44 -2.18 -6.44 -1.02
N PRO A 45 -2.31 -7.65 -1.62
CA PRO A 45 -1.15 -8.39 -2.10
C PRO A 45 -0.35 -7.63 -3.16
N VAL A 46 -1.04 -6.83 -3.98
CA VAL A 46 -0.42 -6.01 -5.04
C VAL A 46 0.36 -4.84 -4.44
N VAL A 47 -0.22 -4.19 -3.42
CA VAL A 47 0.44 -3.12 -2.67
C VAL A 47 1.68 -3.65 -1.95
N ILE A 48 1.58 -4.79 -1.26
CA ILE A 48 2.70 -5.43 -0.57
C ILE A 48 3.79 -5.83 -1.57
N ASN A 49 3.45 -6.44 -2.70
CA ASN A 49 4.45 -6.78 -3.72
C ASN A 49 5.18 -5.55 -4.27
N SER A 50 4.46 -4.43 -4.42
CA SER A 50 5.04 -3.16 -4.87
C SER A 50 6.04 -2.55 -3.88
N SER A 51 6.05 -3.00 -2.61
CA SER A 51 7.07 -2.58 -1.62
C SER A 51 8.49 -2.99 -2.02
N LYS A 52 8.62 -3.98 -2.91
CA LYS A 52 9.91 -4.50 -3.41
C LYS A 52 10.39 -3.81 -4.68
N ASP A 53 9.68 -2.78 -5.16
CA ASP A 53 10.05 -2.09 -6.40
C ASP A 53 11.42 -1.44 -6.27
N ARG A 54 12.23 -1.47 -7.34
CA ARG A 54 13.54 -0.81 -7.36
C ARG A 54 13.48 0.72 -7.27
N VAL A 55 12.33 1.32 -7.57
CA VAL A 55 12.14 2.79 -7.59
C VAL A 55 11.64 3.25 -6.22
N PRO A 56 12.40 4.08 -5.47
CA PRO A 56 11.99 4.55 -4.15
C PRO A 56 10.63 5.25 -4.13
N ASN A 57 10.30 5.98 -5.20
CA ASN A 57 9.01 6.65 -5.35
C ASN A 57 7.82 5.67 -5.30
N ILE A 58 7.99 4.46 -5.82
CA ILE A 58 6.96 3.42 -5.71
C ILE A 58 6.84 2.96 -4.26
N LYS A 59 7.97 2.67 -3.60
CA LYS A 59 8.01 2.18 -2.22
C LYS A 59 7.40 3.16 -1.21
N PHE A 60 7.71 4.45 -1.30
CA PHE A 60 7.11 5.40 -0.36
C PHE A 60 5.61 5.60 -0.64
N ASN A 61 5.17 5.48 -1.89
CA ASN A 61 3.74 5.49 -2.20
C ASN A 61 3.05 4.24 -1.65
N VAL A 62 3.70 3.08 -1.63
CA VAL A 62 3.19 1.90 -0.91
C VAL A 62 2.94 2.23 0.57
N ALA A 63 3.89 2.87 1.25
CA ALA A 63 3.69 3.28 2.65
C ALA A 63 2.47 4.20 2.83
N LYS A 64 2.29 5.19 1.93
CA LYS A 64 1.10 6.07 1.93
C LYS A 64 -0.20 5.32 1.71
N VAL A 65 -0.23 4.37 0.76
CA VAL A 65 -1.41 3.54 0.52
C VAL A 65 -1.71 2.72 1.78
N LEU A 66 -0.72 2.02 2.33
CA LEU A 66 -0.90 1.21 3.54
C LEU A 66 -1.41 2.04 4.72
N GLN A 67 -0.93 3.27 4.92
CA GLN A 67 -1.47 4.22 5.91
C GLN A 67 -2.97 4.47 5.71
N SER A 68 -3.41 4.70 4.47
CA SER A 68 -4.83 4.94 4.17
C SER A 68 -5.72 3.70 4.41
N LEU A 69 -5.12 2.51 4.46
CA LEU A 69 -5.84 1.25 4.67
C LEU A 69 -5.90 0.81 6.13
N VAL A 70 -5.16 1.46 7.03
CA VAL A 70 -5.16 1.16 8.48
C VAL A 70 -6.58 1.12 9.07
N PRO A 71 -7.53 2.00 8.71
CA PRO A 71 -8.89 1.92 9.24
C PRO A 71 -9.74 0.75 8.73
N ILE A 72 -9.30 0.08 7.67
CA ILE A 72 -10.08 -0.94 6.94
C ILE A 72 -9.53 -2.34 7.20
N LEU A 73 -8.23 -2.46 7.46
CA LEU A 73 -7.49 -3.71 7.51
C LEU A 73 -6.98 -4.02 8.91
N ASP A 74 -6.75 -5.31 9.19
CA ASP A 74 -6.01 -5.72 10.37
C ASP A 74 -4.55 -5.26 10.27
N GLN A 75 -4.11 -4.51 11.28
CA GLN A 75 -2.76 -4.00 11.39
C GLN A 75 -1.71 -5.11 11.39
N SER A 76 -2.05 -6.31 11.86
CA SER A 76 -1.16 -7.48 11.83
C SER A 76 -0.68 -7.81 10.41
N THR A 77 -1.49 -7.47 9.39
CA THR A 77 -1.17 -7.72 7.98
C THR A 77 -0.35 -6.60 7.36
N VAL A 78 -0.47 -5.38 7.88
CA VAL A 78 0.14 -4.17 7.30
C VAL A 78 1.50 -3.83 7.94
N LYS A 79 1.59 -3.98 9.28
CA LYS A 79 2.78 -3.60 10.06
C LYS A 79 4.09 -4.26 9.57
N PRO A 80 4.15 -5.57 9.24
CA PRO A 80 5.39 -6.19 8.80
C PRO A 80 5.99 -5.52 7.56
N CYS A 81 5.16 -5.17 6.58
CA CYS A 81 5.60 -4.48 5.37
C CYS A 81 6.11 -3.06 5.68
N LEU A 82 5.45 -2.35 6.60
CA LEU A 82 5.85 -1.00 6.99
C LEU A 82 7.16 -0.99 7.79
N VAL A 83 7.39 -1.98 8.66
CA VAL A 83 8.66 -2.14 9.39
C VAL A 83 9.80 -2.40 8.42
N GLU A 84 9.59 -3.21 7.38
CA GLU A 84 10.65 -3.40 6.38
C GLU A 84 10.96 -2.12 5.61
N LEU A 85 9.93 -1.34 5.25
CA LEU A 85 10.09 -0.06 4.58
C LEU A 85 10.72 1.02 5.49
N SER A 86 10.59 0.92 6.81
CA SER A 86 11.23 1.86 7.75
C SER A 86 12.75 1.76 7.77
N GLU A 87 13.30 0.65 7.28
CA GLU A 87 14.74 0.37 7.17
C GLU A 87 15.29 0.56 5.73
N ASP A 88 14.48 1.08 4.80
CA ASP A 88 14.89 1.27 3.41
C ASP A 88 16.05 2.30 3.30
N PRO A 89 17.02 2.13 2.37
CA PRO A 89 18.10 3.10 2.18
C PRO A 89 17.61 4.50 1.79
N ASP A 90 16.44 4.63 1.15
CA ASP A 90 15.88 5.92 0.76
C ASP A 90 15.17 6.63 1.93
N VAL A 91 15.49 7.92 2.13
CA VAL A 91 14.99 8.70 3.28
C VAL A 91 13.49 8.93 3.22
N ASP A 92 12.91 9.13 2.04
CA ASP A 92 11.48 9.37 1.90
C ASP A 92 10.70 8.09 2.19
N VAL A 93 11.22 6.94 1.73
CA VAL A 93 10.63 5.63 2.05
C VAL A 93 10.56 5.42 3.55
N ARG A 94 11.67 5.64 4.27
CA ARG A 94 11.68 5.54 5.74
C ARG A 94 10.72 6.53 6.39
N TYR A 95 10.70 7.77 5.93
CA TYR A 95 9.84 8.82 6.49
C TYR A 95 8.36 8.44 6.42
N TYR A 96 7.87 8.05 5.23
CA TYR A 96 6.47 7.70 5.05
C TYR A 96 6.09 6.36 5.70
N ALA A 97 7.02 5.41 5.77
CA ALA A 97 6.80 4.16 6.50
C ALA A 97 6.61 4.40 8.01
N ASN A 98 7.46 5.24 8.60
CA ASN A 98 7.35 5.61 10.02
C ASN A 98 6.06 6.40 10.32
N GLN A 99 5.65 7.31 9.43
CA GLN A 99 4.34 7.99 9.52
C GLN A 99 3.17 6.99 9.52
N ALA A 100 3.23 5.97 8.66
CA ALA A 100 2.20 4.93 8.60
C ALA A 100 2.18 4.04 9.85
N LEU A 101 3.35 3.67 10.40
CA LEU A 101 3.46 2.92 11.65
C LEU A 101 2.86 3.69 12.83
N GLN A 102 3.13 4.98 12.93
CA GLN A 102 2.54 5.85 13.96
C GLN A 102 1.01 5.88 13.86
N ALA A 103 0.46 5.91 12.65
CA ALA A 103 -0.99 5.86 12.45
C ALA A 103 -1.60 4.53 12.94
N CYS A 104 -0.91 3.40 12.72
CA CYS A 104 -1.33 2.11 13.27
C CYS A 104 -1.37 2.16 14.81
N ASP A 105 -0.33 2.68 15.46
CA ASP A 105 -0.25 2.71 16.91
C ASP A 105 -1.30 3.65 17.53
N GLN A 106 -1.60 4.78 16.90
CA GLN A 106 -2.65 5.71 17.35
C GLN A 106 -4.05 5.07 17.33
N MET A 107 -4.34 4.21 16.34
CA MET A 107 -5.62 3.48 16.30
C MET A 107 -5.76 2.44 17.41
N MET A 108 -4.65 1.85 17.87
CA MET A 108 -4.69 0.90 19.00
C MET A 108 -5.02 1.59 20.34
N VAL A 109 -4.66 2.86 20.51
CA VAL A 109 -4.92 3.62 21.75
C VAL A 109 -6.36 4.16 21.80
N SER A 110 -7.04 4.22 20.65
CA SER A 110 -8.39 4.77 20.51
C SER A 110 -9.49 3.71 20.35
N SER A 111 -9.13 2.42 20.37
CA SER A 111 -10.06 1.27 20.35
C SER A 111 -10.20 0.64 21.72
#